data_AF-A0A2G5QN66-F1
#
_entry.id   AF-A0A2G5QN66-F1
#
_cell.length_a   1.000
_cell.length_b   1.000
_cell.length_c   1.000
_cell.angle_alpha   90.00
_cell.angle_beta   90.00
_cell.angle_gamma   90.00
#
_symmetry.space_group_name_H-M   'P 1'
#
loop_
_entity.id
_entity.type
_entity.pdbx_description
1 polymer ?
#
loop_
_entity_poly.entity_id
_entity_poly.type
_entity_poly.pdbx_seq_one_letter_code
_entity_poly.pdbx_strand_id
1 'polypeptide(L)'
;MRTLLVLPLLGLLAACGPAPGRQAEICAIQALPARPGVDRFGVPPGVERQAQAVAQVYGPGVVGGYHIRWWGLCPAKADTTDMLLLGPEPWALTKGGQRAHGRQVSYGTCYHRREGERWRTVACRVNP
;
A
#
# COMPACT_ATOMS: atom_id res chain seq x y z
N MET A 1 -20.69 -40.07 7.61
CA MET A 1 -20.44 -39.16 6.47
C MET A 1 -20.88 -37.76 6.87
N ARG A 2 -19.94 -36.90 7.30
CA ARG A 2 -20.24 -35.52 7.72
C ARG A 2 -19.01 -34.66 7.49
N THR A 3 -18.75 -34.37 6.23
CA THR A 3 -17.71 -33.44 5.80
C THR A 3 -18.21 -32.92 4.47
N LEU A 4 -18.41 -31.61 4.36
CA LEU A 4 -18.58 -30.79 3.13
C LEU A 4 -19.64 -29.70 3.35
N LEU A 5 -19.34 -28.73 4.22
CA LEU A 5 -20.06 -27.44 4.21
C LEU A 5 -19.13 -26.25 4.55
N VAL A 6 -17.81 -26.42 4.41
CA VAL A 6 -16.83 -25.35 4.72
C VAL A 6 -16.35 -24.61 3.46
N LEU A 7 -16.50 -25.19 2.26
CA LEU A 7 -16.04 -24.55 1.02
C LEU A 7 -16.80 -23.28 0.57
N PRO A 8 -18.12 -23.09 0.80
CA PRO A 8 -18.80 -21.91 0.23
C PRO A 8 -18.48 -20.62 0.99
N LEU A 9 -18.04 -20.71 2.26
CA LEU A 9 -17.70 -19.54 3.07
C LEU A 9 -16.36 -18.92 2.66
N LEU A 10 -15.40 -19.74 2.21
CA LEU A 10 -14.09 -19.28 1.74
C LEU A 10 -14.17 -18.54 0.40
N GLY A 11 -15.10 -18.92 -0.48
CA GLY A 11 -15.32 -18.23 -1.76
C GLY A 11 -15.86 -16.81 -1.60
N LEU A 12 -16.71 -16.58 -0.59
CA LEU A 12 -17.27 -15.25 -0.30
C LEU A 12 -16.22 -14.29 0.30
N LEU A 13 -15.23 -14.81 1.04
CA LEU A 13 -14.13 -14.00 1.59
C LEU A 13 -13.11 -13.58 0.51
N ALA A 14 -12.98 -14.36 -0.56
CA ALA A 14 -12.15 -13.99 -1.72
C ALA A 14 -12.76 -12.85 -2.55
N ALA A 15 -14.07 -12.59 -2.43
CA ALA A 15 -14.78 -11.59 -3.22
C ALA A 15 -14.56 -10.13 -2.76
N CYS A 16 -14.02 -9.92 -1.56
CA CYS A 16 -13.79 -8.58 -1.01
C CYS A 16 -12.34 -8.09 -1.16
N GLY A 17 -11.45 -8.92 -1.74
CA GLY A 17 -10.03 -8.64 -1.89
C GLY A 17 -9.61 -8.20 -3.30
N PRO A 18 -8.41 -7.62 -3.44
CA PRO A 18 -7.82 -7.43 -4.76
C PRO A 18 -7.63 -8.77 -5.49
N ALA A 19 -7.77 -8.77 -6.81
CA ALA A 19 -7.50 -9.96 -7.62
C ALA A 19 -6.07 -10.49 -7.37
N PRO A 20 -5.80 -11.80 -7.49
CA PRO A 20 -4.53 -12.41 -7.04
C PRO A 20 -3.26 -11.73 -7.57
N GLY A 21 -3.21 -11.41 -8.87
CA GLY A 21 -2.07 -10.71 -9.45
C GLY A 21 -1.89 -9.29 -8.91
N ARG A 22 -2.99 -8.59 -8.63
CA ARG A 22 -2.97 -7.26 -8.00
C ARG A 22 -2.53 -7.35 -6.54
N GLN A 23 -2.97 -8.36 -5.81
CA GLN A 23 -2.54 -8.61 -4.44
C GLN A 23 -1.02 -8.88 -4.38
N ALA A 24 -0.49 -9.69 -5.28
CA ALA A 24 0.94 -9.97 -5.36
C ALA A 24 1.76 -8.67 -5.56
N GLU A 25 1.30 -7.79 -6.45
CA GLU A 25 1.93 -6.49 -6.70
C GLU A 25 1.89 -5.57 -5.47
N ILE A 26 0.72 -5.45 -4.84
CA ILE A 26 0.54 -4.70 -3.59
C ILE A 26 1.48 -5.21 -2.50
N CYS A 27 1.54 -6.53 -2.31
CA CYS A 27 2.40 -7.13 -1.29
C CYS A 27 3.89 -6.95 -1.62
N ALA A 28 4.29 -6.98 -2.89
CA ALA A 28 5.66 -6.68 -3.29
C ALA A 28 6.07 -5.25 -2.93
N ILE A 29 5.17 -4.28 -3.09
CA ILE A 29 5.42 -2.88 -2.71
C ILE A 29 5.45 -2.73 -1.19
N GLN A 30 4.50 -3.35 -0.47
CA GLN A 30 4.44 -3.30 1.00
C GLN A 30 5.67 -3.94 1.65
N ALA A 31 6.25 -4.97 1.03
CA ALA A 31 7.45 -5.65 1.48
C ALA A 31 8.74 -4.83 1.28
N LEU A 32 8.70 -3.70 0.57
CA LEU A 32 9.85 -2.80 0.47
C LEU A 32 10.19 -2.24 1.86
N PRO A 33 11.49 -2.14 2.21
CA PRO A 33 11.90 -1.77 3.56
C PRO A 33 11.66 -0.30 3.92
N ALA A 34 11.30 0.52 2.93
CA ALA A 34 11.17 1.96 3.08
C ALA A 34 9.93 2.36 3.90
N ARG A 35 10.16 3.19 4.92
CA ARG A 35 9.17 3.60 5.91
C ARG A 35 8.74 5.06 5.70
N PRO A 36 7.52 5.32 5.20
CA PRO A 36 7.05 6.69 5.05
C PRO A 36 7.02 7.41 6.39
N GLY A 37 7.37 8.70 6.42
CA GLY A 37 7.41 9.50 7.65
C GLY A 37 8.59 9.21 8.58
N VAL A 38 9.49 8.29 8.22
CA VAL A 38 10.74 8.00 8.95
C VAL A 38 11.93 8.20 8.04
N ASP A 39 11.96 7.49 6.90
CA ASP A 39 13.11 7.53 6.00
C ASP A 39 13.11 8.80 5.15
N ARG A 40 14.31 9.35 4.89
CA ARG A 40 14.52 10.56 4.10
C ARG A 40 15.73 10.38 3.19
N PHE A 41 15.48 10.19 1.89
CA PHE A 41 16.54 10.01 0.90
C PHE A 41 15.99 10.22 -0.52
N GLY A 42 16.91 10.37 -1.48
CA GLY A 42 16.58 10.55 -2.89
C GLY A 42 15.87 11.88 -3.17
N VAL A 43 15.51 12.08 -4.43
CA VAL A 43 14.77 13.26 -4.88
C VAL A 43 13.37 12.81 -5.31
N PRO A 44 12.29 13.35 -4.70
CA PRO A 44 10.93 13.03 -5.11
C PRO A 44 10.71 13.32 -6.61
N PRO A 45 10.17 12.37 -7.38
CA PRO A 45 10.09 12.48 -8.84
C PRO A 45 8.96 13.39 -9.35
N GLY A 46 8.30 14.17 -8.48
CA GLY A 46 7.23 15.10 -8.87
C GLY A 46 5.89 14.45 -9.27
N VAL A 47 5.73 13.13 -9.10
CA VAL A 47 4.56 12.36 -9.57
C VAL A 47 3.34 12.41 -8.65
N GLU A 48 3.48 13.00 -7.46
CA GLU A 48 2.52 12.84 -6.38
C GLU A 48 1.14 13.42 -6.70
N ARG A 49 1.08 14.61 -7.31
CA ARG A 49 -0.19 15.24 -7.68
C ARG A 49 -0.95 14.39 -8.70
N GLN A 50 -0.24 13.83 -9.67
CA GLN A 50 -0.83 12.95 -10.66
C GLN A 50 -1.30 11.65 -10.02
N ALA A 51 -0.47 11.02 -9.18
CA ALA A 51 -0.86 9.82 -8.43
C ALA A 51 -2.10 10.05 -7.57
N GLN A 52 -2.20 11.19 -6.87
CA GLN A 52 -3.41 11.52 -6.09
C GLN A 52 -4.68 11.64 -6.94
N ALA A 53 -4.54 12.05 -8.21
CA ALA A 53 -5.68 12.22 -9.09
C ALA A 53 -6.14 10.91 -9.74
N VAL A 54 -5.21 9.99 -10.07
CA VAL A 54 -5.52 8.83 -10.94
C VAL A 54 -5.18 7.47 -10.34
N ALA A 55 -4.40 7.41 -9.26
CA ALA A 55 -3.98 6.15 -8.69
C ALA A 55 -5.16 5.41 -8.06
N GLN A 56 -5.08 4.08 -8.09
CA GLN A 56 -5.92 3.27 -7.23
C GLN A 56 -5.37 3.32 -5.82
N VAL A 57 -6.21 3.73 -4.87
CA VAL A 57 -5.81 3.87 -3.46
C VAL A 57 -6.19 2.61 -2.69
N TYR A 58 -5.23 2.08 -1.95
CA TYR A 58 -5.38 0.92 -1.11
C TYR A 58 -4.99 1.22 0.35
N GLY A 59 -5.70 0.60 1.29
CA GLY A 59 -5.49 0.74 2.74
C GLY A 59 -5.85 -0.54 3.50
N PRO A 60 -5.71 -0.54 4.84
CA PRO A 60 -5.94 -1.71 5.70
C PRO A 60 -7.41 -2.13 5.83
N GLY A 61 -8.35 -1.44 5.18
CA GLY A 61 -9.74 -1.89 5.05
C GLY A 61 -10.73 -1.41 6.12
N VAL A 62 -10.33 -0.50 7.02
CA VAL A 62 -11.22 -0.02 8.11
C VAL A 62 -11.29 1.51 8.25
N VAL A 63 -10.39 2.28 7.61
CA VAL A 63 -10.19 3.71 7.96
C VAL A 63 -10.02 4.64 6.74
N GLY A 64 -10.52 4.24 5.58
CA GLY A 64 -10.43 5.07 4.37
C GLY A 64 -11.79 5.20 3.73
N GLY A 65 -12.25 6.41 3.45
CA GLY A 65 -13.56 6.67 2.83
C GLY A 65 -13.82 5.86 1.55
N TYR A 66 -15.01 5.98 0.97
CA TYR A 66 -15.55 5.15 -0.12
C TYR A 66 -14.64 4.82 -1.32
N HIS A 67 -13.51 5.53 -1.51
CA HIS A 67 -12.57 5.32 -2.60
C HIS A 67 -11.30 4.52 -2.22
N ILE A 68 -11.14 4.13 -0.95
CA ILE A 68 -9.97 3.37 -0.49
C ILE A 68 -10.29 1.88 -0.48
N ARG A 69 -9.62 1.12 -1.33
CA ARG A 69 -9.77 -0.33 -1.44
C ARG A 69 -8.99 -1.03 -0.35
N TRP A 70 -9.45 -2.20 0.08
CA TRP A 70 -8.65 -3.05 0.97
C TRP A 70 -7.44 -3.62 0.20
N TRP A 71 -6.23 -3.54 0.77
CA TRP A 71 -5.01 -4.07 0.14
C TRP A 71 -4.80 -5.59 0.29
N GLY A 72 -5.69 -6.30 0.99
CA GLY A 72 -5.53 -7.74 1.21
C GLY A 72 -4.67 -8.09 2.42
N LEU A 73 -4.29 -9.36 2.51
CA LEU A 73 -3.33 -9.85 3.51
C LEU A 73 -1.95 -9.97 2.86
N CYS A 74 -0.97 -9.28 3.44
CA CYS A 74 0.44 -9.37 3.03
C CYS A 74 1.29 -9.82 4.23
N PRO A 75 2.23 -10.76 4.03
CA PRO A 75 3.04 -11.32 5.12
C PRO A 75 4.06 -10.31 5.68
N ALA A 76 4.50 -9.35 4.86
CA ALA A 76 5.41 -8.28 5.24
C ALA A 76 4.83 -6.93 4.84
N LYS A 77 4.92 -5.96 5.76
CA LYS A 77 4.60 -4.56 5.51
C LYS A 77 5.45 -3.66 6.40
N ALA A 78 5.82 -2.49 5.92
CA ALA A 78 6.31 -1.43 6.79
C ALA A 78 5.24 -1.07 7.84
N ASP A 79 5.65 -0.93 9.09
CA ASP A 79 4.80 -0.61 10.24
C ASP A 79 4.13 0.77 10.15
N THR A 80 4.74 1.67 9.37
CA THR A 80 4.35 3.06 9.17
C THR A 80 3.50 3.31 7.92
N THR A 81 3.26 2.30 7.08
CA THR A 81 2.41 2.46 5.89
C THR A 81 0.93 2.45 6.27
N ASP A 82 0.23 3.52 5.93
CA ASP A 82 -1.22 3.68 6.10
C ASP A 82 -1.97 3.54 4.78
N MET A 83 -1.35 3.97 3.68
CA MET A 83 -1.95 3.98 2.35
C MET A 83 -0.93 3.62 1.27
N LEU A 84 -1.42 2.97 0.23
CA LEU A 84 -0.71 2.70 -1.01
C LEU A 84 -1.49 3.34 -2.16
N LEU A 85 -0.82 4.17 -2.95
CA LEU A 85 -1.32 4.67 -4.23
C LEU A 85 -0.60 3.90 -5.32
N LEU A 86 -1.34 3.14 -6.12
CA LEU A 86 -0.80 2.38 -7.24
C LEU A 86 -1.19 3.05 -8.56
N GLY A 87 -0.18 3.56 -9.26
CA GLY A 87 -0.32 4.35 -10.47
C GLY A 87 -0.03 5.86 -10.27
N PRO A 88 0.07 6.63 -11.36
CA PRO A 88 0.16 6.15 -12.75
C PRO A 88 1.43 5.30 -12.97
N GLU A 89 1.40 4.35 -13.90
CA GLU A 89 2.60 3.59 -14.25
C GLU A 89 3.75 4.55 -14.64
N PRO A 90 5.00 4.28 -14.24
CA PRO A 90 5.49 3.10 -13.53
C PRO A 90 5.51 3.24 -11.98
N TRP A 91 4.67 4.08 -11.41
CA TRP A 91 4.81 4.56 -10.03
C TRP A 91 3.86 3.90 -9.05
N ALA A 92 4.36 3.73 -7.82
CA ALA A 92 3.55 3.50 -6.64
C ALA A 92 4.07 4.37 -5.49
N LEU A 93 3.18 4.82 -4.62
CA LEU A 93 3.55 5.65 -3.47
C LEU A 93 3.00 5.00 -2.21
N THR A 94 3.84 4.81 -1.20
CA THR A 94 3.36 4.50 0.15
C THR A 94 3.33 5.77 0.98
N LYS A 95 2.24 5.98 1.71
CA LYS A 95 2.05 7.13 2.60
C LYS A 95 1.70 6.65 4.00
N GLY A 96 2.09 7.44 4.99
CA GLY A 96 1.89 7.14 6.39
C GLY A 96 3.00 7.74 7.23
N GLY A 97 3.18 7.22 8.43
CA GLY A 97 4.20 7.67 9.36
C GLY A 97 4.01 7.10 10.75
N GLN A 98 4.86 7.54 11.69
CA GLN A 98 4.80 7.06 13.04
C GLN A 98 3.56 7.59 13.77
N ARG A 99 3.01 6.73 14.63
CA ARG A 99 1.99 7.10 15.60
C ARG A 99 2.51 6.93 17.01
N ALA A 100 2.23 7.90 17.88
CA ALA A 100 2.44 7.80 19.32
C ALA A 100 1.08 7.97 20.01
N HIS A 101 0.70 7.00 20.85
CA HIS A 101 -0.61 7.00 21.54
C HIS A 101 -1.80 7.20 20.59
N GLY A 102 -1.76 6.57 19.41
CA GLY A 102 -2.80 6.69 18.38
C GLY A 102 -2.78 7.99 17.57
N ARG A 103 -1.94 8.97 17.92
CA ARG A 103 -1.81 10.25 17.20
C ARG A 103 -0.68 10.18 16.19
N GLN A 104 -0.92 10.70 14.99
CA GLN A 104 0.12 10.85 13.97
C GLN A 104 1.18 11.84 14.47
N VAL A 105 2.45 11.43 14.53
CA VAL A 105 3.57 12.29 14.96
C VAL A 105 4.55 12.61 13.83
N SER A 106 4.56 11.80 12.78
CA SER A 106 5.23 12.11 11.52
C SER A 106 4.36 11.66 10.38
N TYR A 107 4.47 12.29 9.22
CA TYR A 107 3.82 11.81 8.01
C TYR A 107 4.77 11.99 6.85
N GLY A 108 4.71 11.10 5.87
CA GLY A 108 5.62 11.16 4.73
C GLY A 108 5.13 10.33 3.56
N THR A 109 5.98 10.30 2.54
CA THR A 109 5.70 9.60 1.30
C THR A 109 6.98 8.97 0.78
N CYS A 110 6.91 7.67 0.50
CA CYS A 110 7.94 6.95 -0.22
C CYS A 110 7.48 6.68 -1.64
N TYR A 111 8.40 6.80 -2.58
CA TYR A 111 8.18 6.69 -4.02
C TYR A 111 8.84 5.43 -4.53
N HIS A 112 8.04 4.59 -5.18
CA HIS A 112 8.45 3.32 -5.71
C HIS A 112 8.28 3.35 -7.22
N ARG A 113 9.28 2.84 -7.94
CA ARG A 113 9.24 2.70 -9.38
C ARG A 113 9.27 1.22 -9.73
N ARG A 114 8.47 0.85 -10.72
CA ARG A 114 8.53 -0.46 -11.36
C ARG A 114 9.73 -0.51 -12.31
N GLU A 115 10.60 -1.47 -12.09
CA GLU A 115 11.79 -1.76 -12.90
C GLU A 115 11.65 -3.22 -13.41
N GLY A 116 11.07 -3.36 -14.60
CA GLY A 116 10.66 -4.67 -15.12
C GLY A 116 9.58 -5.31 -14.25
N GLU A 117 9.86 -6.49 -13.71
CA GLU A 117 8.94 -7.22 -12.82
C GLU A 117 9.11 -6.86 -11.33
N ARG A 118 10.07 -5.99 -10.99
CA ARG A 118 10.40 -5.66 -9.60
C ARG A 118 10.01 -4.24 -9.25
N TRP A 119 9.78 -4.02 -7.98
CA TRP A 119 9.60 -2.69 -7.41
C TRP A 119 10.86 -2.26 -6.67
N ARG A 120 11.18 -0.96 -6.78
CA ARG A 120 12.30 -0.35 -6.07
C ARG A 120 11.87 0.98 -5.47
N THR A 121 12.27 1.23 -4.22
CA THR A 121 12.14 2.56 -3.62
C THR A 121 13.23 3.47 -4.15
N VAL A 122 12.85 4.62 -4.70
CA VAL A 122 13.78 5.60 -5.30
C VAL A 122 13.92 6.86 -4.46
N ALA A 123 12.92 7.19 -3.64
CA ALA A 123 12.97 8.33 -2.74
C ALA A 123 12.00 8.14 -1.57
N CYS A 124 12.29 8.80 -0.45
CA CYS A 124 11.35 9.02 0.64
C CYS A 124 11.50 10.45 1.15
N ARG A 125 10.37 11.07 1.48
CA ARG A 125 10.31 12.36 2.16
C ARG A 125 9.47 12.28 3.41
N VAL A 126 9.83 13.08 4.39
CA VAL A 126 8.98 13.42 5.52
C VAL A 126 8.27 14.72 5.17
N ASN A 127 6.95 14.73 5.27
CA ASN A 127 6.12 15.89 5.02
C ASN A 127 6.17 16.76 6.29
N PRO A 128 6.56 18.04 6.18
CA PRO A 128 6.54 18.96 7.31
C PRO A 128 5.11 19.24 7.79
#